data_AF-A0A7W9H9D8-F1
#
_entry.id   AF-A0A7W9H9D8-F1
#
_cell.length_a   1.000
_cell.length_b   1.000
_cell.length_c   1.000
_cell.angle_alpha   90.00
_cell.angle_beta   90.00
_cell.angle_gamma   90.00
#
_symmetry.space_group_name_H-M   'P 1'
#
loop_
_entity.id
_entity.type
_entity.pdbx_description
1 polymer ?
#
loop_
_entity_poly.entity_id
_entity_poly.type
_entity_poly.pdbx_seq_one_letter_code
_entity_poly.pdbx_strand_id
1 'polypeptide(L)' 'MTARQIAMYLCRELTDLSTPRIASVFGGRDRETVERADRKIRNLMAERRSIYNQMTELTLRVKDAGG' A
#
# COMPACT_ATOMS: atom_id res chain seq x y z
N MET A 1 6.85 -6.98 7.80
CA MET A 1 5.85 -6.22 7.03
C MET A 1 4.79 -7.21 6.57
N THR A 2 3.50 -6.95 6.75
CA THR A 2 2.47 -7.93 6.33
C THR A 2 2.02 -7.63 4.90
N ALA A 3 1.65 -8.67 4.13
CA ALA A 3 1.11 -8.51 2.79
C ALA A 3 -0.09 -7.53 2.75
N ARG A 4 -0.87 -7.49 3.84
CA ARG A 4 -1.98 -6.54 4.02
C ARG A 4 -1.53 -5.07 4.05
N GLN A 5 -0.42 -4.76 4.73
CA GLN A 5 0.10 -3.39 4.77
C GLN A 5 0.56 -2.94 3.38
N ILE A 6 1.18 -3.85 2.63
CA ILE A 6 1.60 -3.62 1.24
C ILE A 6 0.37 -3.35 0.37
N ALA A 7 -0.65 -4.19 0.45
CA ALA A 7 -1.88 -4.00 -0.30
C ALA A 7 -2.58 -2.66 0.02
N MET A 8 -2.64 -2.26 1.30
CA MET A 8 -3.20 -0.96 1.70
C MET A 8 -2.43 0.23 1.11
N TYR A 9 -1.09 0.17 1.11
CA TYR A 9 -0.25 1.18 0.48
C TYR A 9 -0.45 1.23 -1.03
N LEU A 10 -0.46 0.07 -1.71
CA LEU A 10 -0.68 0.00 -3.15
C LEU A 10 -2.06 0.53 -3.55
N CYS A 11 -3.12 0.24 -2.79
CA CYS A 11 -4.43 0.83 -3.04
C CYS A 11 -4.42 2.37 -2.95
N ARG A 12 -3.62 2.95 -2.04
CA ARG A 12 -3.47 4.41 -1.93
C ARG A 12 -2.71 5.02 -3.10
N GLU A 13 -1.74 4.31 -3.65
CA GLU A 13 -0.92 4.81 -4.78
C GLU A 13 -1.56 4.58 -6.14
N LEU A 14 -2.37 3.54 -6.28
CA LEU A 14 -2.92 3.09 -7.56
C LEU A 14 -4.39 3.44 -7.76
N THR A 15 -5.07 3.99 -6.74
CA THR A 15 -6.49 4.34 -6.82
C THR A 15 -6.78 5.66 -6.12
N ASP A 16 -7.85 6.33 -6.53
CA ASP A 16 -8.35 7.56 -5.87
C ASP A 16 -9.23 7.28 -4.64
N LEU A 17 -9.17 6.06 -4.09
CA LEU A 17 -9.98 5.70 -2.93
C LEU A 17 -9.52 6.46 -1.68
N SER A 18 -10.49 6.98 -0.94
CA SER A 18 -10.24 7.61 0.35
C SER A 18 -9.77 6.57 1.39
N THR A 19 -8.97 7.02 2.36
CA THR A 19 -8.46 6.15 3.44
C THR A 19 -9.57 5.38 4.19
N PRO A 20 -10.74 5.97 4.52
CA PRO A 20 -11.87 5.23 5.08
C PRO A 20 -12.40 4.13 4.13
N ARG A 21 -12.49 4.43 2.83
CA ARG A 21 -13.00 3.50 1.84
C ARG A 21 -12.06 2.30 1.67
N ILE A 22 -10.75 2.56 1.63
CA ILE A 22 -9.73 1.52 1.63
C ILE A 22 -9.87 0.66 2.90
N ALA A 23 -9.98 1.28 4.07
CA ALA A 23 -10.10 0.54 5.33
C ALA A 23 -11.34 -0.38 5.36
N SER A 24 -12.46 0.08 4.78
CA SER A 24 -13.68 -0.70 4.57
C SER A 24 -13.44 -1.93 3.68
N VAL A 25 -12.74 -1.78 2.56
CA VAL A 25 -12.36 -2.90 1.66
C VAL A 25 -11.50 -3.94 2.38
N PHE A 26 -10.64 -3.51 3.31
CA PHE A 26 -9.79 -4.40 4.10
C PHE A 26 -10.48 -4.96 5.37
N GLY A 27 -11.80 -5.21 5.30
CA GLY A 27 -12.58 -5.85 6.35
C GLY A 27 -13.08 -4.90 7.44
N GLY A 28 -13.47 -3.67 7.06
CA GLY A 28 -14.07 -2.71 8.00
C GLY A 28 -13.09 -2.15 9.03
N ARG A 29 -11.81 -1.98 8.68
CA ARG A 29 -10.79 -1.47 9.61
C ARG A 29 -10.89 0.03 9.82
N ASP A 30 -10.23 0.49 10.88
CA ASP A 30 -10.06 1.92 11.12
C ASP A 30 -9.18 2.57 10.05
N ARG A 31 -9.56 3.80 9.70
CA ARG A 31 -8.78 4.70 8.84
C ARG A 31 -7.32 4.80 9.30
N GLU A 32 -7.09 4.90 10.61
CA GLU A 32 -5.74 4.97 11.18
C GLU A 32 -4.87 3.76 10.85
N THR A 33 -5.46 2.57 10.68
CA THR A 33 -4.72 1.37 10.30
C THR A 33 -4.10 1.52 8.92
N VAL A 34 -4.86 2.09 7.97
CA VAL A 34 -4.39 2.35 6.61
C VAL A 34 -3.33 3.44 6.62
N GLU A 35 -3.52 4.52 7.38
CA GLU A 35 -2.50 5.58 7.50
C GLU A 35 -1.21 5.08 8.14
N ARG A 36 -1.29 4.26 9.19
CA ARG A 36 -0.11 3.65 9.82
C ARG A 36 0.60 2.72 8.85
N ALA A 37 -0.14 1.97 8.03
CA ALA A 37 0.45 1.11 6.99
C ALA A 37 1.19 1.95 5.93
N ASP A 38 0.55 2.98 5.39
CA ASP A 38 1.15 3.89 4.39
C ASP A 38 2.43 4.53 4.93
N ARG A 39 2.37 5.18 6.11
CA ARG A 39 3.55 5.78 6.74
C ARG A 39 4.68 4.78 6.97
N LYS A 40 4.35 3.58 7.47
CA LYS A 40 5.34 2.53 7.71
C LYS A 40 6.05 2.09 6.43
N ILE A 41 5.31 1.91 5.33
CA ILE A 41 5.91 1.49 4.07
C ILE A 41 6.76 2.60 3.46
N ARG A 42 6.29 3.85 3.49
CA ARG A 42 7.09 5.01 3.03
C ARG A 42 8.42 5.12 3.78
N ASN A 43 8.40 5.00 5.10
CA ASN A 43 9.62 5.03 5.91
C ASN A 43 10.56 3.87 5.55
N LEU A 44 10.03 2.65 5.40
CA LEU A 44 10.84 1.49 5.04
C LEU A 44 11.45 1.59 3.63
N MET A 45 10.75 2.21 2.68
CA MET A 45 11.31 2.50 1.35
C MET A 45 12.42 3.55 1.40
N ALA A 46 12.31 4.53 2.29
CA ALA A 46 13.35 5.54 2.49
C ALA A 46 14.61 4.94 3.15
N GLU A 47 14.43 4.01 4.10
CA GLU A 47 15.54 3.38 4.81
C GLU A 47 16.21 2.24 4.03
N ARG A 48 15.44 1.51 3.20
CA ARG A 48 15.90 0.27 2.58
C ARG A 48 15.62 0.24 1.09
N ARG A 49 16.69 0.34 0.29
CA ARG A 49 16.64 0.26 -1.18
C ARG A 49 15.97 -1.03 -1.69
N SER A 50 16.16 -2.15 -1.01
CA SER A 50 15.51 -3.42 -1.37
C SER A 50 13.98 -3.37 -1.27
N ILE A 51 13.44 -2.68 -0.25
CA ILE A 51 11.99 -2.49 -0.09
C ILE A 51 11.47 -1.57 -1.18
N TYR A 52 12.19 -0.49 -1.50
CA TYR A 52 11.83 0.39 -2.61
C TYR A 52 11.74 -0.38 -3.95
N ASN A 53 12.74 -1.20 -4.26
CA ASN A 53 12.76 -2.01 -5.48
C ASN A 53 11.58 -3.00 -5.51
N GLN A 54 11.31 -3.68 -4.39
CA GLN A 54 10.18 -4.60 -4.27
C GLN A 54 8.84 -3.90 -4.47
N MET A 55 8.64 -2.72 -3.87
CA MET A 55 7.39 -1.95 -4.04
C MET A 55 7.24 -1.47 -5.49
N THR A 56 8.32 -1.03 -6.11
CA THR A 56 8.33 -0.60 -7.51
C THR A 56 7.94 -1.75 -8.45
N GLU A 57 8.55 -2.93 -8.27
CA GLU A 57 8.22 -4.11 -9.06
C GLU A 57 6.75 -4.52 -8.89
N LEU A 58 6.26 -4.60 -7.65
CA LEU A 58 4.86 -4.93 -7.38
C LEU A 58 3.90 -3.92 -8.00
N THR A 59 4.23 -2.63 -7.94
CA THR A 59 3.43 -1.56 -8.55
C THR A 59 3.34 -1.74 -10.07
N LEU A 60 4.46 -2.05 -10.73
CA LEU A 60 4.50 -2.31 -12.16
C LEU A 60 3.64 -3.53 -12.53
N ARG A 61 3.78 -4.63 -11.77
CA ARG A 61 3.02 -5.86 -12.02
C ARG A 61 1.51 -5.69 -11.84
N VAL A 62 1.07 -4.90 -10.87
CA VAL A 62 -0.36 -4.62 -10.66
C VAL A 62 -0.92 -3.77 -11.80
N LYS A 63 -0.14 -2.79 -12.30
CA LYS A 63 -0.55 -1.99 -13.46
C LYS A 63 -0.66 -2.82 -14.73
N ASP A 64 0.30 -3.71 -14.95
CA ASP A 64 0.34 -4.61 -16.12
C ASP A 64 -0.82 -5.63 -16.10
N ALA A 65 -1.13 -6.19 -14.92
CA ALA A 65 -2.23 -7.13 -14.77
C ALA A 65 -3.64 -6.51 -14.86
N GLY A 66 -3.74 -5.18 -14.81
CA GLY A 66 -5.01 -4.44 -14.95
C GLY A 66 -5.30 -3.94 -16.36
N GLY A 67 -4.38 -4.15 -17.31
CA GLY A 67 -4.50 -3.80 -18.73
C GLY A 67 -4.96 -4.95 -19.61
#